data_AF-A0A839ZCP5-F1
#
_entry.id   AF-A0A839ZCP5-F1
#
_cell.length_a   1.000
_cell.length_b   1.000
_cell.length_c   1.000
_cell.angle_alpha   90.00
_cell.angle_beta   90.00
_cell.angle_gamma   90.00
#
_symmetry.space_group_name_H-M   'P 1'
#
loop_
_entity.id
_entity.type
_entity.pdbx_description
1 polymer ?
#
loop_
_entity_poly.entity_id
_entity_poly.type
_entity_poly.pdbx_seq_one_letter_code
_entity_poly.pdbx_strand_id
1 'polypeptide(L)'
;MSVLTLVAAVAENGVIGRGDDLPWHISSDLKRFRAITWGKPILMGRRTFESIGKPLPGRTSIVISRDAGFLPPAGVRVEGSLDAALEAGARVARELGVDEMAVIGGAQIYALAFPHARRLRLTQVHASPEGDVHFPRFDAGEWREASREGPFQGEKDEYPFSYVDYDRV
;
A
#
# COMPACT_ATOMS: atom_id res chain seq x y z
N MET A 1 -9.99 -1.17 -17.79
CA MET A 1 -8.84 -0.59 -17.05
C MET A 1 -8.85 -1.21 -15.67
N SER A 2 -7.71 -1.66 -15.13
CA SER A 2 -7.66 -2.23 -13.79
C SER A 2 -7.83 -1.14 -12.73
N VAL A 3 -8.58 -1.41 -11.67
CA VAL A 3 -8.79 -0.53 -10.53
C VAL A 3 -7.50 -0.40 -9.73
N LEU A 4 -7.08 0.84 -9.49
CA LEU A 4 -5.93 1.15 -8.62
C LEU A 4 -6.40 1.33 -7.18
N THR A 5 -5.88 0.48 -6.29
CA THR A 5 -6.17 0.51 -4.86
C THR A 5 -4.93 0.90 -4.07
N LEU A 6 -5.04 1.84 -3.13
CA LEU A 6 -3.95 2.14 -2.19
C LEU A 6 -4.23 1.40 -0.89
N VAL A 7 -3.26 0.67 -0.38
CA VAL A 7 -3.38 -0.15 0.83
C VAL A 7 -2.35 0.32 1.85
N ALA A 8 -2.78 0.87 2.98
CA ALA A 8 -1.88 1.44 3.98
C ALA A 8 -2.44 1.30 5.40
N ALA A 9 -1.54 1.17 6.38
CA ALA A 9 -1.85 1.44 7.79
C ALA A 9 -1.49 2.90 8.10
N VAL A 10 -2.41 3.64 8.72
CA VAL A 10 -2.31 5.09 8.94
C VAL A 10 -2.71 5.41 10.37
N ALA A 11 -1.82 6.05 11.11
CA ALA A 11 -2.10 6.57 12.46
C ALA A 11 -3.08 7.74 12.44
N GLU A 12 -3.66 8.10 13.59
CA GLU A 12 -4.59 9.23 13.72
C GLU A 12 -3.96 10.57 13.30
N ASN A 13 -2.67 10.73 13.55
CA ASN A 13 -1.88 11.89 13.12
C ASN A 13 -1.38 11.79 11.65
N GLY A 14 -1.83 10.78 10.90
CA GLY A 14 -1.49 10.56 9.49
C GLY A 14 -0.11 9.93 9.25
N VAL A 15 0.64 9.58 10.31
CA VAL A 15 1.93 8.90 10.20
C VAL A 15 1.72 7.49 9.62
N ILE A 16 2.64 7.06 8.77
CA ILE A 16 2.72 5.71 8.20
C ILE A 16 4.11 5.08 8.32
N GLY A 17 5.09 5.80 8.86
CA GLY A 17 6.48 5.36 8.91
C GLY A 17 7.36 6.32 9.69
N ARG A 18 8.47 5.79 10.20
CA ARG A 18 9.58 6.55 10.79
C ARG A 18 10.88 6.04 10.19
N GLY A 19 11.49 6.81 9.30
CA GLY A 19 12.59 6.34 8.45
C GLY A 19 12.13 5.23 7.50
N ASP A 20 12.77 4.05 7.57
CA ASP A 20 12.44 2.89 6.73
C ASP A 20 11.54 1.86 7.45
N ASP A 21 11.13 2.15 8.69
CA ASP A 21 10.36 1.23 9.54
C ASP A 21 8.92 1.71 9.80
N LEU A 22 8.02 0.76 10.07
CA LEU A 22 6.72 1.04 10.68
C LEU A 22 6.91 1.34 12.17
N PRO A 23 6.25 2.37 12.73
CA PRO A 23 6.40 2.72 14.15
C PRO A 23 5.53 1.84 15.07
N TRP A 24 5.01 0.73 14.57
CA TRP A 24 4.18 -0.22 15.30
C TRP A 24 4.32 -1.65 14.73
N HIS A 25 4.00 -2.63 15.56
CA HIS A 25 3.75 -4.00 15.15
C HIS A 25 2.26 -4.36 15.32
N ILE A 26 1.57 -4.55 14.19
CA ILE A 26 0.15 -4.98 14.15
C ILE A 26 0.06 -6.21 13.27
N SER A 27 0.18 -7.38 13.88
CA SER A 27 0.09 -8.68 13.21
C SER A 27 -1.22 -8.86 12.44
N SER A 28 -2.33 -8.31 12.95
CA SER A 28 -3.64 -8.37 12.29
C SER A 28 -3.68 -7.55 10.99
N ASP A 29 -3.02 -6.39 10.95
CA ASP A 29 -2.89 -5.59 9.74
C ASP A 29 -2.09 -6.33 8.67
N LEU A 30 -0.98 -6.98 9.03
CA LEU A 30 -0.20 -7.78 8.08
C LEU A 30 -1.03 -8.92 7.44
N LYS A 31 -1.95 -9.53 8.21
CA LYS A 31 -2.89 -10.53 7.68
C LYS A 31 -3.87 -9.90 6.69
N ARG A 32 -4.47 -8.75 7.04
CA ARG A 32 -5.37 -8.01 6.14
C ARG A 32 -4.66 -7.56 4.88
N PHE A 33 -3.49 -6.95 5.00
CA PHE A 33 -2.63 -6.55 3.89
C PHE A 33 -2.37 -7.72 2.93
N ARG A 34 -2.00 -8.89 3.47
CA ARG A 34 -1.83 -10.10 2.67
C ARG A 34 -3.13 -10.50 1.97
N ALA A 35 -4.26 -10.53 2.66
CA ALA A 35 -5.54 -10.91 2.09
C ALA A 35 -5.98 -9.99 0.94
N ILE A 36 -5.81 -8.67 1.10
CA ILE A 36 -6.18 -7.67 0.10
C ILE A 36 -5.31 -7.77 -1.16
N THR A 37 -4.01 -8.04 -0.97
CA THR A 37 -3.02 -8.01 -2.05
C THR A 37 -2.77 -9.37 -2.69
N TRP A 38 -3.25 -10.47 -2.11
CA TRP A 38 -2.98 -11.83 -2.60
C TRP A 38 -3.45 -12.01 -4.05
N GLY A 39 -2.60 -12.60 -4.89
CA GLY A 39 -2.91 -12.85 -6.30
C GLY A 39 -2.97 -11.59 -7.16
N LYS A 40 -2.56 -10.42 -6.65
CA LYS A 40 -2.58 -9.16 -7.37
C LYS A 40 -1.15 -8.64 -7.64
N PRO A 41 -0.95 -7.85 -8.71
CA PRO A 41 0.25 -7.04 -8.83
C PRO A 41 0.29 -5.99 -7.72
N ILE A 42 1.47 -5.83 -7.12
CA ILE A 42 1.74 -4.84 -6.08
C ILE A 42 2.83 -3.88 -6.57
N LEU A 43 2.57 -2.58 -6.42
CA LEU A 43 3.44 -1.50 -6.84
C LEU A 43 4.01 -0.84 -5.60
N MET A 44 5.33 -0.65 -5.58
CA MET A 44 6.00 0.01 -4.46
C MET A 44 7.26 0.75 -4.88
N GLY A 45 7.72 1.69 -4.06
CA GLY A 45 9.02 2.35 -4.27
C GLY A 45 10.19 1.46 -3.84
N ARG A 46 11.39 1.73 -4.37
CA ARG A 46 12.62 0.99 -4.02
C ARG A 46 12.86 0.86 -2.51
N ARG A 47 12.79 1.97 -1.76
CA ARG A 47 13.02 1.95 -0.29
C ARG A 47 12.04 1.03 0.45
N THR A 48 10.77 1.05 0.04
CA THR A 48 9.76 0.14 0.61
C THR A 48 10.08 -1.31 0.29
N PHE A 49 10.52 -1.61 -0.93
CA PHE A 49 10.95 -2.96 -1.27
C PHE A 49 12.18 -3.41 -0.47
N GLU A 50 13.16 -2.53 -0.29
CA GLU A 50 14.37 -2.81 0.51
C GLU A 50 14.06 -3.04 1.98
N SER A 51 13.16 -2.24 2.57
CA SER A 51 12.66 -2.44 3.95
C SER A 51 11.94 -3.79 4.10
N ILE A 52 11.12 -4.19 3.12
CA ILE A 52 10.50 -5.53 3.10
C ILE A 52 11.57 -6.63 2.93
N GLY A 53 12.65 -6.34 2.21
CA GLY A 53 13.83 -7.18 2.01
C GLY A 53 13.64 -8.38 1.07
N LYS A 54 12.42 -8.65 0.60
CA LYS A 54 12.13 -9.80 -0.28
C LYS A 54 10.85 -9.64 -1.10
N PRO A 55 10.72 -10.37 -2.22
CA PRO A 55 9.45 -10.50 -2.92
C PRO A 55 8.40 -11.11 -2.01
N LEU A 56 7.17 -10.61 -2.13
CA LEU A 56 6.06 -11.06 -1.32
C LEU A 56 5.38 -12.27 -1.99
N PRO A 57 5.36 -13.48 -1.39
CA PRO A 57 4.86 -14.68 -2.05
C PRO A 57 3.42 -14.55 -2.54
N GLY A 58 3.11 -15.14 -3.69
CA GLY A 58 1.76 -15.10 -4.29
C GLY A 58 1.35 -13.75 -4.88
N ARG A 59 2.30 -12.82 -5.05
CA ARG A 59 2.12 -11.49 -5.62
C ARG A 59 3.22 -11.19 -6.62
N THR A 60 2.90 -10.43 -7.66
CA THR A 60 3.91 -9.90 -8.58
C THR A 60 4.36 -8.53 -8.08
N SER A 61 5.60 -8.43 -7.61
CA SER A 61 6.19 -7.17 -7.17
C SER A 61 6.67 -6.33 -8.35
N ILE A 62 6.22 -5.08 -8.41
CA ILE A 62 6.66 -4.05 -9.34
C ILE A 62 7.27 -2.92 -8.52
N VAL A 63 8.58 -2.73 -8.66
CA VAL A 63 9.36 -1.74 -7.92
C VAL A 63 9.61 -0.53 -8.80
N ILE A 64 9.26 0.66 -8.31
CA ILE A 64 9.48 1.92 -8.99
C ILE A 64 10.84 2.47 -8.53
N SER A 65 11.78 2.56 -9.47
CA SER A 65 13.12 3.08 -9.23
C SER A 65 13.68 3.76 -10.47
N ARG A 66 14.28 4.94 -10.28
CA ARG A 66 15.05 5.63 -11.33
C ARG A 66 16.53 5.23 -11.34
N ASP A 67 16.95 4.44 -10.37
CA ASP A 67 18.31 3.93 -10.27
C ASP A 67 18.52 2.79 -11.27
N ALA A 68 19.26 3.07 -12.34
CA ALA A 68 19.60 2.09 -13.36
C ALA A 68 20.55 0.99 -12.86
N GLY A 69 21.21 1.18 -11.71
CA GLY A 69 22.05 0.19 -11.05
C GLY A 69 21.28 -0.75 -10.12
N PHE A 70 19.99 -0.51 -9.89
CA PHE A 70 19.17 -1.36 -9.03
C PHE A 70 18.85 -2.70 -9.72
N LEU A 71 19.43 -3.78 -9.19
CA LEU A 71 19.20 -5.14 -9.67
C LEU A 71 18.28 -5.88 -8.69
N PRO A 72 16.99 -6.07 -9.04
CA PRO A 72 16.07 -6.75 -8.15
C PRO A 72 16.31 -8.28 -8.17
N PRO A 73 15.89 -9.01 -7.13
CA PRO A 73 15.91 -10.47 -7.18
C PRO A 73 14.96 -11.01 -8.26
N ALA A 74 15.15 -12.27 -8.65
CA ALA A 74 14.30 -12.93 -9.63
C ALA A 74 12.81 -12.85 -9.26
N GLY A 75 11.95 -12.61 -10.25
CA GLY A 75 10.50 -12.51 -10.06
C GLY A 75 9.99 -11.12 -9.66
N VAL A 76 10.87 -10.12 -9.59
CA VAL A 76 10.50 -8.71 -9.34
C VAL A 76 10.72 -7.90 -10.61
N ARG A 77 9.72 -7.10 -10.97
CA ARG A 77 9.79 -6.16 -12.10
C ARG A 77 10.24 -4.79 -11.59
N VAL A 78 11.00 -4.06 -12.40
CA VAL A 78 11.43 -2.70 -12.09
C VAL A 78 11.01 -1.76 -13.20
N GLU A 79 10.41 -0.64 -12.81
CA GLU A 79 9.94 0.38 -13.74
C GLU A 79 10.47 1.76 -13.33
N GLY A 80 10.83 2.58 -14.32
CA GLY A 80 11.49 3.88 -14.11
C GLY A 80 10.56 5.01 -13.65
N SER A 81 9.24 4.80 -13.74
CA SER A 81 8.22 5.82 -13.51
C SER A 81 6.92 5.20 -13.00
N LEU A 82 6.04 6.04 -12.45
CA LEU A 82 4.70 5.61 -12.04
C LEU A 82 3.89 5.11 -13.24
N ASP A 83 3.90 5.85 -14.36
CA ASP A 83 3.11 5.50 -15.54
C ASP A 83 3.49 4.13 -16.09
N ALA A 84 4.80 3.87 -16.24
CA ALA A 84 5.30 2.56 -16.68
C ALA A 84 4.89 1.44 -15.69
N ALA A 85 4.94 1.72 -14.38
CA ALA A 85 4.49 0.77 -13.36
C ALA A 85 2.98 0.50 -13.39
N LEU A 86 2.15 1.51 -13.65
CA LEU A 86 0.70 1.35 -13.80
C LEU A 86 0.36 0.53 -15.05
N GLU A 87 1.05 0.77 -16.17
CA GLU A 87 0.88 -0.03 -17.39
C GLU A 87 1.31 -1.49 -17.19
N ALA A 88 2.47 -1.71 -16.56
CA ALA A 88 2.97 -3.03 -16.22
C ALA A 88 2.01 -3.75 -15.26
N GLY A 89 1.53 -3.04 -14.21
CA GLY A 89 0.57 -3.54 -13.24
C GLY A 89 -0.75 -3.93 -13.90
N ALA A 90 -1.30 -3.09 -14.78
CA ALA A 90 -2.51 -3.41 -15.51
C ALA A 90 -2.35 -4.61 -16.44
N ARG A 91 -1.16 -4.81 -17.03
CA ARG A 91 -0.86 -5.99 -17.86
C ARG A 91 -0.84 -7.26 -17.04
N VAL A 92 -0.11 -7.25 -15.91
CA VAL A 92 -0.05 -8.38 -14.98
C VAL A 92 -1.44 -8.70 -14.42
N ALA A 93 -2.22 -7.68 -14.06
CA ALA A 93 -3.59 -7.89 -13.58
C ALA A 93 -4.43 -8.66 -14.60
N ARG A 94 -4.36 -8.28 -15.89
CA ARG A 94 -5.04 -9.01 -16.98
C ARG A 94 -4.54 -10.44 -17.14
N GLU A 95 -3.24 -10.67 -17.08
CA GLU A 95 -2.64 -12.01 -17.17
C GLU A 95 -3.10 -12.93 -16.03
N LEU A 96 -3.29 -12.37 -14.84
CA LEU A 96 -3.78 -13.07 -13.65
C LEU A 96 -5.31 -13.19 -13.60
N GLY A 97 -6.03 -12.58 -14.53
CA GLY A 97 -7.51 -12.55 -14.52
C GLY A 97 -8.10 -11.76 -13.35
N VAL A 98 -7.38 -10.75 -12.85
CA VAL A 98 -7.82 -9.88 -11.76
C VAL A 98 -8.03 -8.45 -12.26
N ASP A 99 -9.02 -7.76 -11.70
CA ASP A 99 -9.37 -6.39 -12.10
C ASP A 99 -8.69 -5.31 -11.25
N GLU A 100 -7.77 -5.69 -10.37
CA GLU A 100 -7.18 -4.79 -9.38
C GLU A 100 -5.66 -4.89 -9.30
N MET A 101 -5.03 -3.74 -9.06
CA MET A 101 -3.63 -3.63 -8.66
C MET A 101 -3.52 -2.78 -7.39
N ALA A 102 -2.51 -3.05 -6.57
CA ALA A 102 -2.36 -2.39 -5.27
C ALA A 102 -1.06 -1.57 -5.19
N VAL A 103 -1.15 -0.31 -4.80
CA VAL A 103 0.00 0.48 -4.35
C VAL A 103 0.15 0.32 -2.85
N ILE A 104 1.34 -0.07 -2.43
CA ILE A 104 1.65 -0.43 -1.03
C ILE A 104 2.70 0.49 -0.40
N GLY A 105 3.00 1.62 -1.08
CA GLY A 105 3.87 2.68 -0.58
C GLY A 105 5.21 2.79 -1.31
N GLY A 106 6.17 3.58 -0.83
CA GLY A 106 6.11 4.47 0.33
C GLY A 106 5.45 5.82 0.02
N ALA A 107 5.62 6.81 0.90
CA ALA A 107 4.96 8.12 0.82
C ALA A 107 5.03 8.79 -0.56
N GLN A 108 6.20 8.78 -1.22
CA GLN A 108 6.33 9.36 -2.56
C GLN A 108 5.45 8.63 -3.59
N ILE A 109 5.40 7.30 -3.54
CA ILE A 109 4.58 6.51 -4.46
C ILE A 109 3.10 6.68 -4.13
N TYR A 110 2.73 6.76 -2.84
CA TYR A 110 1.36 7.11 -2.46
C TYR A 110 0.97 8.46 -3.02
N ALA A 111 1.77 9.51 -2.82
CA ALA A 111 1.47 10.86 -3.31
C ALA A 111 1.30 10.90 -4.84
N LEU A 112 2.17 10.20 -5.58
CA LEU A 112 2.08 10.11 -7.03
C LEU A 112 0.86 9.30 -7.49
N ALA A 113 0.55 8.18 -6.83
CA ALA A 113 -0.54 7.28 -7.21
C ALA A 113 -1.92 7.77 -6.76
N PHE A 114 -1.99 8.62 -5.73
CA PHE A 114 -3.22 9.06 -5.10
C PHE A 114 -4.25 9.64 -6.08
N PRO A 115 -3.89 10.52 -7.03
CA PRO A 115 -4.84 11.07 -8.02
C PRO A 115 -5.45 10.00 -8.95
N HIS A 116 -4.75 8.88 -9.14
CA HIS A 116 -5.19 7.78 -10.02
C HIS A 116 -5.98 6.70 -9.27
N ALA A 117 -5.93 6.71 -7.93
CA ALA A 117 -6.56 5.74 -7.07
C ALA A 117 -8.09 5.80 -7.17
N ARG A 118 -8.74 4.64 -7.25
CA ARG A 118 -10.21 4.55 -7.10
C ARG A 118 -10.65 3.99 -5.77
N ARG A 119 -9.75 3.34 -5.04
CA ARG A 119 -10.03 2.77 -3.73
C ARG A 119 -8.90 3.03 -2.76
N LEU A 120 -9.26 3.27 -1.50
CA LEU A 120 -8.35 3.20 -0.37
C LEU A 120 -8.80 2.05 0.52
N ARG A 121 -7.86 1.19 0.92
CA ARG A 121 -8.08 0.14 1.91
C ARG A 121 -7.16 0.44 3.09
N LEU A 122 -7.67 1.16 4.06
CA LEU A 122 -6.88 1.70 5.15
C LEU A 122 -7.05 0.88 6.42
N THR A 123 -5.97 0.72 7.17
CA THR A 123 -6.02 0.33 8.57
C THR A 123 -5.77 1.59 9.39
N GLN A 124 -6.81 2.16 10.00
CA GLN A 124 -6.69 3.31 10.88
C GLN A 124 -6.17 2.83 12.23
N VAL A 125 -4.92 3.14 12.55
CA VAL A 125 -4.27 2.80 13.82
C VAL A 125 -4.64 3.87 14.84
N HIS A 126 -5.28 3.48 15.94
CA HIS A 126 -5.73 4.36 17.02
C HIS A 126 -4.55 4.72 17.94
N ALA A 127 -3.55 5.36 17.35
CA ALA A 127 -2.34 5.85 17.98
C ALA A 127 -1.83 7.09 17.24
N SER A 128 -0.99 7.87 17.91
CA SER A 128 -0.34 9.06 17.34
C SER A 128 1.18 9.03 17.57
N PRO A 129 1.92 8.08 16.97
CA PRO A 129 3.36 7.95 17.17
C PRO A 129 4.13 9.07 16.46
N GLU A 130 5.39 9.26 16.87
CA GLU A 130 6.34 10.09 16.11
C GLU A 130 6.72 9.41 14.80
N GLY A 131 6.78 10.19 13.72
CA GLY A 131 7.19 9.72 12.39
C GLY A 131 7.35 10.87 11.41
N ASP A 132 8.10 10.63 10.35
CA ASP A 132 8.45 11.58 9.30
C ASP A 132 7.80 11.22 7.95
N VAL A 133 7.16 10.05 7.86
CA VAL A 133 6.48 9.58 6.67
C VAL A 133 4.97 9.65 6.90
N HIS A 134 4.26 10.38 6.04
CA HIS A 134 2.81 10.57 6.15
C HIS A 134 2.05 10.06 4.93
N PHE A 135 0.82 9.61 5.15
CA PHE A 135 -0.12 9.33 4.07
C PHE A 135 -0.67 10.64 3.47
N PRO A 136 -1.02 10.69 2.17
CA PRO A 136 -1.73 11.84 1.61
C PRO A 136 -3.01 12.14 2.39
N ARG A 137 -3.22 13.42 2.72
CA ARG A 137 -4.49 13.88 3.30
C ARG A 137 -5.57 13.85 2.23
N PHE A 138 -6.78 13.50 2.64
CA PHE A 138 -7.95 13.48 1.76
C PHE A 138 -9.20 13.82 2.54
N ASP A 139 -10.16 14.43 1.86
CA ASP A 139 -11.40 14.91 2.46
C ASP A 139 -12.62 14.08 2.03
N ALA A 140 -13.71 14.27 2.75
CA ALA A 140 -14.98 13.56 2.55
C ALA A 140 -15.71 13.94 1.24
N GLY A 141 -15.29 15.01 0.55
CA GLY A 141 -15.84 15.41 -0.75
C GLY A 141 -15.30 14.57 -1.90
N GLU A 142 -14.05 14.11 -1.80
CA GLU A 142 -13.41 13.25 -2.81
C GLU A 142 -13.60 11.75 -2.56
N TRP A 143 -13.81 11.36 -1.31
CA TRP A 143 -13.85 9.96 -0.89
C TRP A 143 -15.06 9.67 -0.01
N ARG A 144 -15.76 8.58 -0.35
CA ARG A 144 -16.87 8.06 0.45
C ARG A 144 -16.41 6.83 1.22
N GLU A 145 -16.62 6.83 2.53
CA GLU A 145 -16.45 5.62 3.36
C GLU A 145 -17.44 4.55 2.88
N ALA A 146 -16.92 3.44 2.37
CA ALA A 146 -17.69 2.31 1.87
C ALA A 146 -17.95 1.28 2.98
N SER A 147 -17.00 1.11 3.89
CA SER A 147 -17.16 0.27 5.07
C SER A 147 -16.18 0.66 6.18
N ARG A 148 -16.57 0.32 7.42
CA ARG A 148 -15.75 0.40 8.61
C ARG A 148 -16.00 -0.82 9.50
N GLU A 149 -14.92 -1.40 9.98
CA GLU A 149 -14.94 -2.51 10.93
C GLU A 149 -13.99 -2.23 12.10
N GLY A 150 -14.40 -2.64 13.30
CA GLY A 150 -13.68 -2.43 14.55
C GLY A 150 -14.30 -1.36 15.46
N PRO A 151 -13.54 -0.87 16.47
CA PRO A 151 -12.12 -1.13 16.70
C PRO A 151 -11.82 -2.59 17.05
N PHE A 152 -10.61 -3.03 16.70
CA PHE A 152 -10.04 -4.33 17.00
C PHE A 152 -8.72 -4.17 17.73
N GLN A 153 -8.33 -5.16 18.52
CA GLN A 153 -6.96 -5.33 19.00
C GLN A 153 -6.74 -6.81 19.31
N GLY A 154 -5.89 -7.49 18.54
CA GLY A 154 -5.49 -8.87 18.81
C GLY A 154 -4.38 -8.96 19.84
N GLU A 155 -4.10 -10.16 20.34
CA GLU A 155 -3.06 -10.41 21.36
C GLU A 155 -1.64 -9.99 20.94
N LYS A 156 -1.37 -9.89 19.63
CA LYS A 156 -0.07 -9.52 19.04
C LYS A 156 -0.07 -8.14 18.38
N ASP A 157 -1.06 -7.32 18.69
CA ASP A 157 -1.21 -5.98 18.12
C ASP A 157 -0.91 -4.93 19.20
N GLU A 158 0.08 -4.08 18.95
CA GLU A 158 0.50 -3.05 19.91
C GLU A 158 -0.58 -2.00 20.17
N TYR A 159 -1.39 -1.69 19.16
CA TYR A 159 -2.41 -0.64 19.23
C TYR A 159 -3.77 -1.14 18.72
N PRO A 160 -4.88 -0.58 19.22
CA PRO A 160 -6.18 -0.76 18.59
C PRO A 160 -6.17 -0.19 17.16
N PHE A 161 -6.97 -0.77 16.28
CA PHE A 161 -7.13 -0.27 14.91
C PHE A 161 -8.55 -0.51 14.38
N SER A 162 -8.90 0.19 13.29
CA SER A 162 -10.11 -0.07 12.50
C SER A 162 -9.74 -0.31 11.05
N TYR A 163 -10.45 -1.23 10.39
CA TYR A 163 -10.38 -1.36 8.95
C TYR A 163 -11.38 -0.40 8.33
N VAL A 164 -10.93 0.44 7.40
CA VAL A 164 -11.77 1.43 6.76
C VAL A 164 -11.49 1.46 5.26
N ASP A 165 -12.54 1.28 4.49
CA ASP A 165 -12.45 1.24 3.05
C ASP A 165 -13.18 2.44 2.45
N TYR A 166 -12.55 3.07 1.46
CA TYR A 166 -13.09 4.22 0.76
C TYR A 166 -13.12 3.96 -0.74
N ASP A 167 -14.19 4.42 -1.37
CA ASP A 167 -14.30 4.54 -2.82
C ASP A 167 -14.26 6.02 -3.20
N ARG A 168 -13.57 6.33 -4.30
CA ARG A 168 -13.54 7.70 -4.85
C ARG A 168 -14.94 8.05 -5.39
N VAL A 169 -15.42 9.26 -5.08
CA VAL A 169 -16.71 9.80 -5.55
C VAL A 169 -16.66 10.14 -7.04
#